data_AF-A0A3B0VVN3-F1
#
_entry.id   AF-A0A3B0VVN3-F1
#
_cell.length_a   1.000
_cell.length_b   1.000
_cell.length_c   1.000
_cell.angle_alpha   90.00
_cell.angle_beta   90.00
_cell.angle_gamma   90.00
#
_symmetry.space_group_name_H-M   'P 1'
#
loop_
_entity.id
_entity.type
_entity.pdbx_description
1 polymer ?
#
loop_
_entity_poly.entity_id
_entity_poly.type
_entity_poly.pdbx_seq_one_letter_code
_entity_poly.pdbx_strand_id
1 'polypeptide(L)'
;RQGYEIMTVLARGSKAQKNMAQQALNRMWWPSLMMFGPSDKDSTHSAQSMQWKIKRFSNDDLRQKFIDATVPQAEHLGLTIPDPDLKWNEETGHYDYGEIDWNEFIQVIKGNGPCNKERLQARIDAHENGEWVRAAAQAFQTNKQQNEAA
;
A
#
# COMPACT_ATOMS: atom_id res chain seq x y z
N ARG A 1 6.71 2.07 -12.76
CA ARG A 1 6.88 1.62 -14.17
C ARG A 1 7.28 0.14 -14.24
N GLN A 2 8.41 -0.28 -13.68
CA GLN A 2 8.87 -1.69 -13.75
C GLN A 2 7.85 -2.73 -13.28
N GLY A 3 7.13 -2.49 -12.17
CA GLY A 3 6.07 -3.40 -11.73
C GLY A 3 4.94 -3.58 -12.75
N TYR A 4 4.58 -2.52 -13.47
CA TYR A 4 3.59 -2.57 -14.55
C TYR A 4 4.11 -3.31 -15.78
N GLU A 5 5.40 -3.20 -16.10
CA GLU A 5 6.02 -3.97 -17.19
C GLU A 5 5.97 -5.47 -16.90
N ILE A 6 6.20 -5.89 -15.65
CA ILE A 6 6.03 -7.30 -15.23
C ILE A 6 4.58 -7.75 -15.47
N MET A 7 3.59 -6.95 -15.08
CA MET A 7 2.18 -7.25 -15.34
C MET A 7 1.88 -7.32 -16.84
N THR A 8 2.50 -6.46 -17.64
CA THR A 8 2.38 -6.48 -19.10
C THR A 8 2.89 -7.78 -19.71
N VAL A 9 4.05 -8.26 -19.23
CA VAL A 9 4.62 -9.56 -19.66
C VAL A 9 3.67 -10.71 -19.31
N LEU A 10 3.12 -10.71 -18.10
CA LEU A 10 2.18 -11.76 -17.68
C LEU A 10 0.87 -11.72 -18.49
N ALA A 11 0.29 -10.54 -18.67
CA ALA A 11 -0.96 -10.33 -19.38
C ALA A 11 -0.87 -10.67 -20.89
N ARG A 12 0.32 -10.59 -21.48
CA ARG A 12 0.59 -10.99 -22.87
C ARG A 12 1.11 -12.41 -23.02
N GLY A 13 1.33 -13.12 -21.91
CA GLY A 13 1.88 -14.47 -21.88
C GLY A 13 0.83 -15.57 -22.06
N SER A 14 1.16 -16.76 -21.56
CA SER A 14 0.30 -17.94 -21.56
C SER A 14 -0.97 -17.75 -20.72
N LYS A 15 -1.96 -18.62 -20.91
CA LYS A 15 -3.20 -18.61 -20.10
C LYS A 15 -2.91 -18.67 -18.59
N ALA A 16 -1.91 -19.45 -18.18
CA ALA A 16 -1.51 -19.53 -16.77
C ALA A 16 -0.94 -18.19 -16.25
N GLN A 17 -0.15 -17.48 -17.06
CA GLN A 17 0.40 -16.17 -16.69
C GLN A 17 -0.68 -15.08 -16.63
N LYS A 18 -1.63 -15.09 -17.56
CA LYS A 18 -2.80 -14.19 -17.53
C LYS A 18 -3.64 -14.42 -16.27
N ASN A 19 -3.92 -15.68 -15.95
CA ASN A 19 -4.64 -16.03 -14.73
C ASN A 19 -3.88 -15.60 -13.47
N MET A 20 -2.56 -15.74 -13.45
CA MET A 20 -1.71 -15.30 -12.33
C MET A 20 -1.80 -13.78 -12.13
N ALA A 21 -1.73 -13.00 -13.22
CA ALA A 21 -1.91 -11.55 -13.18
C ALA A 21 -3.29 -11.16 -12.63
N GLN A 22 -4.36 -11.79 -13.13
CA GLN A 22 -5.72 -11.53 -12.67
C GLN A 22 -5.91 -11.91 -11.19
N GLN A 23 -5.38 -13.04 -10.75
CA GLN A 23 -5.45 -13.45 -9.34
C GLN A 23 -4.67 -12.52 -8.40
N ALA A 24 -3.55 -11.95 -8.87
CA ALA A 24 -2.83 -10.95 -8.11
C ALA A 24 -3.64 -9.66 -7.98
N LEU A 25 -4.23 -9.17 -9.08
CA LEU A 25 -5.10 -8.00 -9.07
C LEU A 25 -6.31 -8.19 -8.17
N ASN A 26 -6.99 -9.35 -8.27
CA ASN A 26 -8.16 -9.67 -7.45
C ASN A 26 -7.89 -9.56 -5.95
N ARG A 27 -6.72 -10.02 -5.49
CA ARG A 27 -6.34 -9.99 -4.08
C ARG A 27 -5.85 -8.63 -3.61
N MET A 28 -5.27 -7.84 -4.51
CA MET A 28 -4.57 -6.60 -4.13
C MET A 28 -5.37 -5.33 -4.38
N TRP A 29 -6.45 -5.37 -5.18
CA TRP A 29 -7.24 -4.19 -5.52
C TRP A 29 -7.77 -3.44 -4.28
N TRP A 30 -8.63 -4.08 -3.49
CA TRP A 30 -9.23 -3.47 -2.31
C TRP A 30 -8.20 -3.06 -1.24
N PRO A 31 -7.20 -3.90 -0.89
CA PRO A 31 -6.12 -3.47 -0.01
C PRO A 31 -5.35 -2.25 -0.53
N SER A 32 -5.19 -2.09 -1.85
CA SER A 32 -4.54 -0.90 -2.42
C SER A 32 -5.38 0.36 -2.23
N LEU A 33 -6.72 0.25 -2.34
CA LEU A 33 -7.64 1.36 -2.07
C LEU A 33 -7.69 1.75 -0.58
N MET A 34 -7.52 0.78 0.31
CA MET A 34 -7.43 0.99 1.75
C MET A 34 -6.14 1.72 2.18
N MET A 35 -5.09 1.73 1.36
CA MET A 35 -3.84 2.45 1.67
C MET A 35 -4.02 3.96 1.79
N PHE A 36 -5.06 4.51 1.16
CA PHE A 36 -5.39 5.93 1.29
C PHE A 36 -6.03 6.27 2.64
N GLY A 37 -6.32 5.29 3.49
CA GLY A 37 -6.92 5.47 4.81
C GLY A 37 -8.45 5.43 4.80
N PRO A 38 -9.08 5.72 5.96
CA PRO A 38 -10.53 5.70 6.11
C PRO A 38 -11.20 6.76 5.22
N SER A 39 -12.51 6.64 5.03
CA SER A 39 -13.31 7.71 4.41
C SER A 39 -13.13 9.02 5.15
N ASP A 40 -13.25 10.15 4.45
CA ASP A 40 -13.14 11.47 5.08
C ASP A 40 -14.20 11.70 6.16
N LYS A 41 -15.33 11.00 6.11
CA LYS A 41 -16.38 11.04 7.16
C LYS A 41 -15.90 10.47 8.50
N ASP A 42 -15.01 9.49 8.47
CA ASP A 42 -14.53 8.77 9.64
C ASP A 42 -13.09 9.16 10.03
N SER A 43 -12.47 10.10 9.29
CA SER A 43 -11.10 10.55 9.53
C SER A 43 -11.04 11.65 10.58
N THR A 44 -10.82 11.27 11.84
CA THR A 44 -10.71 12.17 13.00
C THR A 44 -9.56 13.19 12.90
N HIS A 45 -8.50 12.89 12.15
CA HIS A 45 -7.31 13.75 12.01
C HIS A 45 -7.29 14.60 10.72
N SER A 46 -8.27 14.45 9.83
CA SER A 46 -8.26 15.12 8.51
C SER A 46 -8.36 16.65 8.64
N ALA A 47 -9.23 17.17 9.51
CA ALA A 47 -9.48 18.61 9.60
C ALA A 47 -8.23 19.42 10.01
N GLN A 48 -7.55 18.98 11.08
CA GLN A 48 -6.33 19.63 11.57
C GLN A 48 -5.16 19.49 10.58
N SER A 49 -4.98 18.30 9.99
CA SER A 49 -3.91 18.06 9.01
C SER A 49 -4.07 18.88 7.73
N MET A 50 -5.31 19.10 7.28
CA MET A 50 -5.62 19.97 6.14
C MET A 50 -5.37 21.44 6.47
N GLN A 51 -5.78 21.89 7.67
CA GLN A 51 -5.58 23.27 8.11
C GLN A 51 -4.09 23.66 8.17
N TRP A 52 -3.24 22.75 8.65
CA TRP A 52 -1.79 22.94 8.67
C TRP A 52 -1.10 22.62 7.36
N LYS A 53 -1.85 22.27 6.30
CA LYS A 53 -1.33 21.88 4.98
C LYS A 53 -0.34 20.70 5.03
N ILE A 54 -0.42 19.88 6.08
CA ILE A 54 0.28 18.58 6.17
C ILE A 54 -0.33 17.63 5.14
N LYS A 55 -1.67 17.65 5.02
CA LYS A 55 -2.43 16.97 3.99
C LYS A 55 -2.93 18.00 2.97
N ARG A 56 -2.72 17.76 1.68
CA ARG A 56 -3.14 18.68 0.59
C ARG A 56 -4.40 18.24 -0.14
N PHE A 57 -4.71 16.95 -0.09
CA PHE A 57 -5.87 16.32 -0.70
C PHE A 57 -6.52 15.41 0.34
N SER A 58 -7.82 15.22 0.27
CA SER A 58 -8.51 14.32 1.20
C SER A 58 -8.14 12.85 0.94
N ASN A 59 -8.57 11.92 1.82
CA ASN A 59 -8.31 10.49 1.58
C ASN A 59 -9.11 10.03 0.35
N ASP A 60 -10.36 10.47 0.27
CA ASP A 60 -11.28 10.09 -0.80
C ASP A 60 -10.85 10.71 -2.14
N ASP A 61 -10.34 11.96 -2.14
CA ASP A 61 -9.77 12.61 -3.33
C ASP A 61 -8.60 11.83 -3.93
N LEU A 62 -7.66 11.39 -3.10
CA LEU A 62 -6.49 10.64 -3.56
C LEU A 62 -6.88 9.25 -4.04
N ARG A 63 -7.84 8.61 -3.37
CA ARG A 63 -8.38 7.32 -3.78
C ARG A 63 -9.07 7.42 -5.14
N GLN A 64 -9.92 8.43 -5.35
CA GLN A 64 -10.59 8.64 -6.62
C GLN A 64 -9.58 8.82 -7.76
N LYS A 65 -8.59 9.71 -7.58
CA LYS A 65 -7.53 9.93 -8.57
C LYS A 65 -6.76 8.65 -8.89
N PHE A 66 -6.52 7.81 -7.89
CA PHE A 66 -5.87 6.53 -8.10
C PHE A 66 -6.73 5.58 -8.95
N ILE A 67 -8.03 5.48 -8.66
CA ILE A 67 -8.96 4.66 -9.44
C ILE A 67 -8.99 5.14 -10.89
N ASP A 68 -9.23 6.43 -11.12
CA ASP A 68 -9.32 7.01 -12.46
C ASP A 68 -8.04 6.81 -13.29
N ALA A 69 -6.88 6.86 -12.63
CA ALA A 69 -5.61 6.60 -13.30
C ALA A 69 -5.34 5.10 -13.54
N THR A 70 -5.86 4.21 -12.70
CA THR A 70 -5.49 2.79 -12.68
C THR A 70 -6.44 1.91 -13.48
N VAL A 71 -7.74 2.23 -13.52
CA VAL A 71 -8.72 1.45 -14.30
C VAL A 71 -8.32 1.37 -15.79
N PRO A 72 -7.98 2.47 -16.49
CA PRO A 72 -7.54 2.39 -17.88
C PRO A 72 -6.25 1.57 -18.09
N GLN A 73 -5.37 1.52 -17.07
CA GLN A 73 -4.17 0.69 -17.12
C GLN A 73 -4.52 -0.80 -17.03
N ALA A 74 -5.48 -1.19 -16.19
CA ALA A 74 -5.96 -2.56 -16.11
C ALA A 74 -6.66 -2.99 -17.41
N GLU A 75 -7.52 -2.12 -17.96
CA GLU A 75 -8.19 -2.33 -19.25
C GLU A 75 -7.20 -2.52 -20.40
N HIS A 76 -6.14 -1.70 -20.45
CA HIS A 76 -5.07 -1.85 -21.44
C HIS A 76 -4.37 -3.21 -21.38
N LEU A 77 -4.30 -3.82 -20.19
CA LEU A 77 -3.76 -5.17 -19.98
C LEU A 77 -4.80 -6.27 -20.19
N GLY A 78 -6.06 -5.93 -20.47
CA GLY A 78 -7.17 -6.89 -20.57
C GLY A 78 -7.49 -7.57 -19.24
N LEU A 79 -7.20 -6.91 -18.12
CA LEU A 79 -7.54 -7.36 -16.76
C LEU A 79 -8.86 -6.74 -16.32
N THR A 80 -9.61 -7.45 -15.49
CA THR A 80 -10.86 -6.95 -14.91
C THR A 80 -10.64 -6.49 -13.47
N ILE A 81 -11.24 -5.37 -13.10
CA ILE A 81 -11.24 -4.91 -11.70
C ILE A 81 -12.26 -5.77 -10.92
N PRO A 82 -11.92 -6.28 -9.72
CA PRO A 82 -12.82 -7.09 -8.90
C PRO A 82 -13.84 -6.23 -8.13
N ASP A 83 -14.56 -5.38 -8.85
CA ASP A 83 -15.56 -4.45 -8.32
C ASP A 83 -16.79 -4.45 -9.26
N PRO A 84 -17.88 -5.14 -8.89
CA PRO A 84 -19.10 -5.21 -9.70
C PRO A 84 -19.80 -3.86 -9.90
N ASP A 85 -19.59 -2.90 -8.98
CA ASP A 85 -20.22 -1.59 -9.00
C ASP A 85 -19.39 -0.56 -9.77
N LEU A 86 -18.19 -0.94 -10.22
CA LEU A 86 -17.29 -0.07 -10.96
C LEU A 86 -17.89 0.34 -12.31
N LYS A 87 -18.08 1.64 -12.52
CA LYS A 87 -18.57 2.18 -13.79
C LYS A 87 -18.04 3.59 -14.03
N TRP A 88 -17.78 3.91 -15.30
CA TRP A 88 -17.48 5.28 -15.70
C TRP A 88 -18.73 6.14 -15.57
N ASN A 89 -18.60 7.28 -14.89
CA ASN A 89 -19.66 8.26 -14.73
C ASN A 89 -19.34 9.51 -15.57
N GLU A 90 -20.08 9.68 -16.67
CA GLU A 90 -19.88 10.81 -17.60
C GLU A 90 -20.22 12.17 -16.98
N GLU A 91 -21.13 12.22 -16.00
CA GLU A 91 -21.55 13.48 -15.37
C GLU A 91 -20.47 14.03 -14.45
N THR A 92 -19.77 13.14 -13.74
CA THR A 92 -18.73 13.52 -12.78
C THR A 92 -17.33 13.49 -13.40
N GLY A 93 -17.14 12.77 -14.50
CA GLY A 93 -15.83 12.56 -15.12
C GLY A 93 -14.93 11.63 -14.29
N HIS A 94 -15.53 10.74 -13.50
CA HIS A 94 -14.86 9.84 -12.56
C HIS A 94 -15.43 8.43 -12.65
N TYR A 95 -14.69 7.43 -12.18
CA TYR A 95 -15.28 6.09 -11.93
C TYR A 95 -16.04 6.08 -10.60
N ASP A 96 -17.32 5.70 -10.65
CA ASP A 96 -18.03 5.23 -9.46
C ASP A 96 -17.47 3.85 -9.10
N TYR A 97 -17.30 3.56 -7.81
CA TYR A 97 -16.73 2.31 -7.29
C TYR A 97 -17.51 1.81 -6.08
N GLY A 98 -17.43 0.51 -5.82
CA GLY A 98 -18.14 -0.18 -4.75
C GLY A 98 -17.64 0.18 -3.34
N GLU A 99 -18.41 -0.24 -2.34
CA GLU A 99 -18.06 -0.01 -0.94
C GLU A 99 -16.84 -0.84 -0.50
N ILE A 100 -15.90 -0.17 0.18
CA ILE A 100 -14.73 -0.82 0.78
C ILE A 100 -15.15 -1.55 2.05
N ASP A 101 -14.63 -2.77 2.26
CA ASP A 101 -14.78 -3.46 3.54
C ASP A 101 -13.97 -2.75 4.64
N TRP A 102 -14.61 -1.80 5.31
CA TRP A 102 -14.01 -1.07 6.42
C TRP A 102 -13.78 -1.94 7.66
N ASN A 103 -14.49 -3.06 7.81
CA ASN A 103 -14.23 -3.99 8.91
C ASN A 103 -12.89 -4.71 8.71
N GLU A 104 -12.62 -5.19 7.49
CA GLU A 104 -11.31 -5.75 7.13
C GLU A 104 -10.20 -4.71 7.39
N PHE A 105 -10.38 -3.48 6.91
CA PHE A 105 -9.43 -2.39 7.13
C PHE A 105 -9.09 -2.21 8.62
N ILE A 106 -10.11 -2.13 9.48
CA ILE A 106 -9.93 -1.96 10.92
C ILE A 106 -9.23 -3.17 11.56
N GLN A 107 -9.50 -4.40 11.12
CA GLN A 107 -8.80 -5.59 11.62
C GLN A 107 -7.32 -5.57 11.24
N VAL A 108 -6.99 -5.22 9.99
CA VAL A 108 -5.60 -5.19 9.51
C VAL A 108 -4.79 -4.15 10.28
N ILE A 109 -5.30 -2.93 10.48
CA ILE A 109 -4.57 -1.89 11.22
C ILE A 109 -4.39 -2.23 12.70
N LYS A 110 -5.32 -3.00 13.29
CA LYS A 110 -5.24 -3.47 14.68
C LYS A 110 -4.29 -4.66 14.88
N GLY A 111 -3.66 -5.15 13.82
CA GLY A 111 -2.72 -6.27 13.90
C GLY A 111 -3.33 -7.65 13.66
N ASN A 112 -4.60 -7.72 13.23
CA ASN A 112 -5.32 -8.98 12.98
C ASN A 112 -5.45 -9.32 11.49
N GLY A 113 -4.61 -8.72 10.64
CA GLY A 113 -4.55 -9.04 9.22
C GLY A 113 -3.65 -10.24 8.91
N PRO A 114 -3.54 -10.62 7.62
CA PRO A 114 -2.98 -11.89 7.20
C PRO A 114 -1.48 -12.07 7.44
N CYS A 115 -0.73 -10.98 7.63
CA CYS A 115 0.73 -11.05 7.82
C CYS A 115 1.25 -10.14 8.95
N ASN A 116 0.37 -9.59 9.79
CA ASN A 116 0.80 -8.59 10.79
C ASN A 116 1.80 -9.16 11.78
N LYS A 117 1.55 -10.37 12.28
CA LYS A 117 2.40 -11.06 13.24
C LYS A 117 3.76 -11.39 12.62
N GLU A 118 3.76 -11.95 11.42
CA GLU A 118 4.96 -12.34 10.68
C GLU A 118 5.82 -11.12 10.34
N ARG A 119 5.21 -10.00 9.95
CA ARG A 119 5.92 -8.75 9.64
C ARG A 119 6.57 -8.16 10.88
N LEU A 120 5.87 -8.13 12.00
CA LEU A 120 6.41 -7.62 13.26
C LEU A 120 7.52 -8.53 13.78
N GLN A 121 7.29 -9.85 13.81
CA GLN A 121 8.28 -10.81 14.27
C GLN A 121 9.56 -10.74 13.44
N ALA A 122 9.47 -10.66 12.11
CA ALA A 122 10.65 -10.52 11.25
C ALA A 122 11.48 -9.25 11.56
N ARG A 123 10.83 -8.18 12.05
CA ARG A 123 11.54 -6.95 12.48
C ARG A 123 12.13 -7.07 13.87
N ILE A 124 11.40 -7.69 14.80
CA ILE A 124 11.90 -8.01 16.14
C ILE A 124 13.12 -8.90 16.02
N ASP A 125 13.03 -10.01 15.30
CA ASP A 125 14.13 -10.96 15.10
C ASP A 125 15.36 -10.28 14.49
N ALA A 126 15.17 -9.46 13.45
CA ALA A 126 16.28 -8.72 12.84
C ALA A 126 16.93 -7.73 13.83
N HIS A 127 16.13 -7.11 14.70
CA HIS A 127 16.62 -6.19 15.70
C HIS A 127 17.36 -6.93 16.82
N GLU A 128 16.74 -7.93 17.44
CA GLU A 128 17.31 -8.68 18.56
C GLU A 128 18.56 -9.46 18.12
N ASN A 129 18.49 -10.23 17.04
CA ASN A 129 19.64 -10.99 16.56
C ASN A 129 20.77 -10.08 16.04
N GLY A 130 20.46 -8.84 15.66
CA GLY A 130 21.43 -7.83 15.26
C GLY A 130 22.02 -7.01 16.41
N GLU A 131 21.66 -7.29 17.66
CA GLU A 131 22.11 -6.52 18.83
C GLU A 131 23.63 -6.47 18.94
N TRP A 132 24.30 -7.61 18.79
CA TRP A 132 25.75 -7.70 18.91
C TRP A 132 26.47 -6.83 17.86
N VAL A 133 25.92 -6.69 16.65
CA VAL A 133 26.49 -5.83 15.60
C VAL A 133 26.43 -4.38 16.02
N ARG A 134 25.28 -3.94 16.57
CA ARG A 134 25.10 -2.57 17.06
C ARG A 134 26.05 -2.29 18.22
N ALA A 135 26.15 -3.22 19.17
CA ALA A 135 27.06 -3.11 20.30
C ALA A 135 28.53 -3.05 19.85
N ALA A 136 28.93 -3.90 18.90
CA ALA A 136 30.28 -3.90 18.34
C ALA A 136 30.61 -2.57 17.63
N ALA A 137 29.69 -2.03 16.83
CA ALA A 137 29.85 -0.74 16.17
C ALA A 137 30.03 0.41 17.18
N GLN A 138 29.24 0.42 18.25
CA GLN A 138 29.33 1.43 19.30
C GLN A 138 30.65 1.34 20.08
N ALA A 139 31.08 0.13 20.45
CA ALA A 139 32.35 -0.09 21.12
C ALA A 139 33.54 0.33 20.25
N PHE A 140 33.53 -0.02 18.97
CA PHE A 140 34.56 0.40 18.01
C PHE A 140 34.65 1.93 17.90
N GLN A 141 33.51 2.61 17.76
CA GLN A 141 33.47 4.06 17.67
C GLN A 141 33.99 4.72 18.97
N THR A 142 33.63 4.18 20.12
CA THR A 142 34.11 4.68 21.43
C THR A 142 35.63 4.54 21.55
N ASN A 143 36.18 3.38 21.19
CA ASN A 143 37.62 3.14 21.21
C ASN A 143 38.36 4.06 20.24
N LYS A 144 37.80 4.27 19.04
CA LYS A 144 38.38 5.18 18.05
C LYS A 144 38.46 6.62 18.58
N GLN A 145 37.40 7.11 19.21
CA GLN A 145 37.37 8.46 19.80
C GLN A 145 38.38 8.60 20.96
N GLN A 146 38.53 7.56 21.78
CA GLN A 146 39.53 7.56 22.86
C GLN A 146 40.96 7.60 22.31
N ASN A 147 41.24 6.84 21.26
CA ASN A 147 42.57 6.83 20.62
C ASN A 147 42.90 8.13 19.88
N GLU A 148 41.89 8.84 19.35
CA GLU A 148 42.09 10.15 18.71
C GLU A 148 42.28 11.29 19.72
N ALA A 149 41.80 11.12 20.96
CA ALA A 149 41.92 12.11 22.04
C ALA A 149 43.19 11.96 22.90
N ALA A 150 43.88 10.82 22.79
CA ALA A 150 45.12 10.50 23.49
C ALA A 150 46.37 10.91 22.67
#